data_AF-A0A6C0IID3-F1
#
_entry.id   AF-A0A6C0IID3-F1
#
_cell.length_a   1.000
_cell.length_b   1.000
_cell.length_c   1.000
_cell.angle_alpha   90.00
_cell.angle_beta   90.00
_cell.angle_gamma   90.00
#
_symmetry.space_group_name_H-M   'P 1'
#
loop_
_entity.id
_entity.type
_entity.pdbx_description
1 polymer ?
#
loop_
_entity_poly.entity_id
_entity_poly.type
_entity_poly.pdbx_seq_one_letter_code
_entity_poly.pdbx_strand_id
1 'polypeptide(L)'
;METETQQNTVLVSGLQNLTTPLHNLLTMHTSSSTLNEYEHTNFLHPHSTVSNQKIGIWHESIPNQCKKTELQFKNYCNDYINYIAKKKITRAFFLIQDPFFCPYVKQNWVVTYWLDKLPSNCEAGFVLDTEPDSPWNGSPNPWTAIGGTNDMMELAFQEVVRLNSLAISKKVTCIGFDTENLYLGGVKDTGYSTKDGSSWITKMFQTYLPGVPVDWGWASGRIGGDSTLDIGGARYPEIYWVGETSPACNIAGGGDACSSAQNGTDYCTSLNDVNKLLSGPIGNALKSFSESNQNQQGWAMFSVEKWTKGTGECVASYNTDLVDAPDMIPKVKYTIVSSGTTNFILCGASSNIPGTEFTATAPSAGTGQVTKSAICGLLDAFGIWDESTFDTFLATVQTNYSNVPKVMIYEWNFIPQGWI
;
A
#
# COMPACT_ATOMS: atom_id res chain seq x y z
N MET A 1 38.08 -40.55 3.73
CA MET A 1 38.84 -41.12 2.60
C MET A 1 38.25 -42.48 2.32
N GLU A 2 38.27 -42.92 1.05
CA GLU A 2 37.60 -44.12 0.53
C GLU A 2 36.05 -44.01 0.56
N THR A 3 35.35 -43.48 -0.46
CA THR A 3 35.12 -43.92 -1.85
C THR A 3 34.30 -45.21 -2.00
N GLU A 4 32.97 -45.07 -2.04
CA GLU A 4 32.07 -46.09 -2.58
C GLU A 4 32.12 -46.14 -4.12
N THR A 5 31.84 -47.32 -4.68
CA THR A 5 31.95 -47.62 -6.11
C THR A 5 30.57 -47.88 -6.73
N GLN A 6 30.38 -47.40 -7.96
CA GLN A 6 29.15 -47.56 -8.74
C GLN A 6 28.74 -49.02 -8.99
N GLN A 7 27.43 -49.28 -9.09
CA GLN A 7 26.88 -50.14 -10.15
C GLN A 7 25.56 -49.57 -10.71
N ASN A 8 25.51 -49.40 -12.04
CA ASN A 8 24.29 -49.16 -12.81
C ASN A 8 23.67 -50.50 -13.22
N THR A 9 22.34 -50.58 -13.26
CA THR A 9 21.64 -51.61 -14.04
C THR A 9 20.48 -50.99 -14.80
N VAL A 10 20.53 -51.12 -16.13
CA VAL A 10 19.47 -50.71 -17.07
C VAL A 10 18.54 -51.89 -17.30
N LEU A 11 17.23 -51.66 -17.42
CA LEU A 11 16.27 -52.64 -17.92
C LEU A 11 15.43 -52.05 -19.06
N VAL A 12 15.31 -52.81 -20.15
CA VAL A 12 14.69 -52.43 -21.42
C VAL A 12 13.50 -53.35 -21.70
N SER A 13 12.32 -52.78 -21.95
CA SER A 13 11.24 -53.32 -22.82
C SER A 13 10.00 -52.42 -22.68
N GLY A 14 9.18 -52.17 -23.70
CA GLY A 14 9.25 -52.56 -25.11
C GLY A 14 8.15 -51.84 -25.93
N LEU A 15 8.32 -51.72 -27.25
CA LEU A 15 7.34 -51.07 -28.14
C LEU A 15 6.13 -51.96 -28.43
N GLN A 16 4.96 -51.33 -28.64
CA GLN A 16 4.04 -51.73 -29.72
C GLN A 16 3.46 -50.50 -30.44
N ASN A 17 3.45 -50.56 -31.78
CA ASN A 17 2.91 -49.53 -32.68
C ASN A 17 1.45 -49.82 -33.03
N LEU A 18 0.68 -48.80 -33.44
CA LEU A 18 -0.46 -48.97 -34.34
C LEU A 18 -0.70 -47.77 -35.29
N THR A 19 -1.11 -48.10 -36.52
CA THR A 19 -1.30 -47.25 -37.72
C THR A 19 -2.75 -47.38 -38.24
N THR A 20 -3.37 -46.48 -39.02
CA THR A 20 -2.97 -45.25 -39.77
C THR A 20 -4.26 -44.38 -40.00
N PRO A 21 -4.20 -43.13 -40.53
CA PRO A 21 -5.36 -42.22 -40.56
C PRO A 21 -6.23 -42.39 -41.82
N LEU A 22 -7.41 -41.72 -41.88
CA LEU A 22 -7.97 -41.21 -43.14
C LEU A 22 -8.99 -40.06 -42.98
N HIS A 23 -9.25 -39.34 -44.08
CA HIS A 23 -10.06 -38.11 -44.21
C HIS A 23 -11.59 -38.28 -44.04
N ASN A 24 -12.31 -37.16 -43.82
CA ASN A 24 -13.15 -36.59 -44.90
C ASN A 24 -13.64 -35.14 -44.69
N LEU A 25 -13.77 -34.44 -45.83
CA LEU A 25 -14.44 -33.13 -46.00
C LEU A 25 -15.97 -33.27 -45.89
N LEU A 26 -16.66 -32.21 -45.46
CA LEU A 26 -17.86 -31.71 -46.17
C LEU A 26 -18.19 -30.26 -45.82
N THR A 27 -18.94 -29.60 -46.70
CA THR A 27 -18.96 -28.14 -46.87
C THR A 27 -20.39 -27.56 -46.89
N MET A 28 -20.49 -26.25 -46.57
CA MET A 28 -21.49 -25.28 -47.05
C MET A 28 -22.96 -25.27 -46.51
N HIS A 29 -23.26 -24.15 -45.83
CA HIS A 29 -24.35 -23.19 -46.09
C HIS A 29 -25.83 -23.35 -45.63
N THR A 30 -26.39 -22.14 -45.43
CA THR A 30 -27.81 -21.68 -45.52
C THR A 30 -28.77 -21.81 -44.32
N SER A 31 -28.82 -20.71 -43.54
CA SER A 31 -29.96 -19.78 -43.34
C SER A 31 -31.31 -20.21 -42.74
N SER A 32 -31.93 -19.20 -42.09
CA SER A 32 -33.35 -18.94 -41.80
C SER A 32 -33.94 -19.42 -40.47
N SER A 33 -33.95 -18.49 -39.52
CA SER A 33 -35.14 -18.03 -38.77
C SER A 33 -36.31 -18.99 -38.52
N THR A 34 -36.54 -19.31 -37.25
CA THR A 34 -37.89 -19.27 -36.65
C THR A 34 -37.79 -18.75 -35.22
N LEU A 35 -38.63 -17.77 -34.89
CA LEU A 35 -38.97 -17.44 -33.51
C LEU A 35 -39.59 -18.65 -32.83
N ASN A 36 -39.26 -18.90 -31.57
CA ASN A 36 -40.12 -19.63 -30.65
C ASN A 36 -40.04 -18.93 -29.30
N GLU A 37 -41.19 -18.52 -28.79
CA GLU A 37 -41.36 -18.14 -27.40
C GLU A 37 -41.07 -19.36 -26.52
N TYR A 38 -40.34 -19.15 -25.43
CA TYR A 38 -40.27 -20.12 -24.35
C TYR A 38 -40.26 -19.36 -23.03
N GLU A 39 -41.39 -19.35 -22.34
CA GLU A 39 -41.41 -19.10 -20.91
C GLU A 39 -40.51 -20.14 -20.24
N HIS A 40 -39.54 -19.71 -19.43
CA HIS A 40 -39.08 -20.55 -18.33
C HIS A 40 -38.48 -19.73 -17.18
N THR A 41 -39.28 -19.67 -16.11
CA THR A 41 -38.88 -19.85 -14.70
C THR A 41 -37.70 -19.05 -14.15
N ASN A 42 -38.00 -18.30 -13.10
CA ASN A 42 -37.08 -17.88 -12.04
C ASN A 42 -36.03 -18.97 -11.70
N PHE A 43 -34.83 -18.83 -12.25
CA PHE A 43 -33.65 -19.45 -11.68
C PHE A 43 -33.05 -18.47 -10.67
N LEU A 44 -33.24 -18.79 -9.39
CA LEU A 44 -32.31 -18.38 -8.34
C LEU A 44 -30.93 -18.91 -8.74
N HIS A 45 -30.13 -18.07 -9.40
CA HIS A 45 -28.75 -18.45 -9.69
C HIS A 45 -27.92 -18.43 -8.40
N PRO A 46 -26.95 -19.36 -8.28
CA PRO A 46 -26.42 -19.76 -6.99
C PRO A 46 -25.41 -18.74 -6.48
N HIS A 47 -25.08 -18.89 -5.19
CA HIS A 47 -23.93 -18.32 -4.52
C HIS A 47 -22.86 -17.72 -5.45
N SER A 48 -22.77 -16.39 -5.41
CA SER A 48 -21.65 -15.59 -5.90
C SER A 48 -20.35 -16.39 -5.83
N THR A 49 -19.81 -16.76 -7.00
CA THR A 49 -18.45 -17.22 -7.10
C THR A 49 -17.58 -16.04 -6.66
N VAL A 50 -17.08 -16.11 -5.42
CA VAL A 50 -16.29 -15.04 -4.80
C VAL A 50 -15.23 -14.61 -5.80
N SER A 51 -15.41 -13.41 -6.36
CA SER A 51 -14.55 -12.95 -7.43
C SER A 51 -13.13 -12.79 -6.86
N ASN A 52 -12.12 -13.16 -7.65
CA ASN A 52 -10.73 -13.10 -7.22
C ASN A 52 -10.18 -11.67 -7.38
N GLN A 53 -10.85 -10.67 -6.77
CA GLN A 53 -10.26 -9.32 -6.71
C GLN A 53 -8.97 -9.43 -5.91
N LYS A 54 -7.88 -9.04 -6.57
CA LYS A 54 -6.57 -8.95 -5.95
C LYS A 54 -6.54 -7.65 -5.17
N ILE A 55 -6.52 -7.76 -3.85
CA ILE A 55 -6.26 -6.63 -2.98
C ILE A 55 -4.74 -6.51 -2.81
N GLY A 56 -4.27 -5.29 -2.93
CA GLY A 56 -2.93 -4.86 -2.61
C GLY A 56 -2.99 -3.80 -1.51
N ILE A 57 -1.96 -3.77 -0.67
CA ILE A 57 -1.78 -2.72 0.32
C ILE A 57 -0.40 -2.10 0.11
N TRP A 58 -0.38 -0.78 0.00
CA TRP A 58 0.77 0.06 0.11
C TRP A 58 0.72 0.70 1.49
N HIS A 59 1.58 0.20 2.37
CA HIS A 59 1.70 0.69 3.73
C HIS A 59 2.92 1.60 3.83
N GLU A 60 2.69 2.79 4.35
CA GLU A 60 3.75 3.77 4.57
C GLU A 60 4.30 3.68 5.98
N SER A 61 5.60 3.92 6.12
CA SER A 61 6.17 4.07 7.45
C SER A 61 5.83 5.48 7.92
N ILE A 62 5.03 5.59 8.99
CA ILE A 62 4.57 6.84 9.60
C ILE A 62 5.58 7.98 9.39
N PRO A 63 5.25 9.03 8.61
CA PRO A 63 6.14 10.17 8.39
C PRO A 63 6.62 10.74 9.72
N ASN A 64 7.93 11.02 9.83
CA ASN A 64 8.61 11.43 11.06
C ASN A 64 8.62 10.40 12.22
N GLN A 65 8.17 9.16 12.02
CA GLN A 65 8.31 8.06 12.98
C GLN A 65 8.83 6.77 12.33
N CYS A 66 10.03 6.85 11.74
CA CYS A 66 10.93 5.70 11.72
C CYS A 66 10.96 5.06 13.12
N LYS A 67 10.43 3.83 13.26
CA LYS A 67 10.34 3.13 14.55
C LYS A 67 11.73 3.09 15.19
N LYS A 68 11.92 3.83 16.29
CA LYS A 68 13.22 4.17 16.87
C LYS A 68 14.01 2.92 17.33
N THR A 69 13.31 1.81 17.59
CA THR A 69 13.88 0.55 18.06
C THR A 69 13.48 -0.64 17.19
N GLU A 70 14.35 -1.65 17.17
CA GLU A 70 14.13 -2.93 16.47
C GLU A 70 12.84 -3.63 16.93
N LEU A 71 12.54 -3.56 18.23
CA LEU A 71 11.34 -4.18 18.82
C LEU A 71 10.05 -3.53 18.34
N GLN A 72 10.00 -2.19 18.31
CA GLN A 72 8.85 -1.46 17.76
C GLN A 72 8.64 -1.79 16.29
N PHE A 73 9.71 -1.80 15.48
CA PHE A 73 9.63 -2.14 14.06
C PHE A 73 9.16 -3.59 13.85
N LYS A 74 9.73 -4.55 14.58
CA LYS A 74 9.36 -5.97 14.54
C LYS A 74 7.88 -6.20 14.88
N ASN A 75 7.39 -5.56 15.94
CA ASN A 75 5.99 -5.71 16.36
C ASN A 75 5.04 -5.22 15.27
N TYR A 76 5.29 -4.00 14.79
CA TYR A 76 4.59 -3.38 13.68
C TYR A 76 4.60 -4.28 12.40
N CYS A 77 5.74 -4.89 12.04
CA CYS A 77 5.80 -5.81 10.91
C CYS A 77 4.98 -7.07 11.13
N ASN A 78 5.00 -7.69 12.32
CA ASN A 78 4.20 -8.87 12.63
C ASN A 78 2.70 -8.58 12.43
N ASP A 79 2.25 -7.42 12.92
CA ASP A 79 0.87 -6.97 12.82
C ASP A 79 0.44 -6.74 11.35
N TYR A 80 1.32 -6.13 10.53
CA TYR A 80 1.10 -6.02 9.09
C TYR A 80 1.02 -7.39 8.39
N ILE A 81 1.92 -8.32 8.72
CA ILE A 81 1.93 -9.68 8.14
C ILE A 81 0.69 -10.49 8.55
N ASN A 82 0.27 -10.38 9.82
CA ASN A 82 -0.94 -11.01 10.32
C ASN A 82 -2.17 -10.51 9.55
N TYR A 83 -2.25 -9.20 9.29
CA TYR A 83 -3.33 -8.60 8.50
C TYR A 83 -3.31 -9.06 7.04
N ILE A 84 -2.14 -9.04 6.39
CA ILE A 84 -1.92 -9.57 5.03
C ILE A 84 -2.42 -11.02 4.93
N ALA A 85 -2.08 -11.86 5.90
CA ALA A 85 -2.50 -13.25 5.96
C ALA A 85 -4.02 -13.40 6.19
N LYS A 86 -4.59 -12.68 7.16
CA LYS A 86 -6.03 -12.70 7.49
C LYS A 86 -6.89 -12.29 6.30
N LYS A 87 -6.55 -11.17 5.65
CA LYS A 87 -7.27 -10.64 4.48
C LYS A 87 -6.87 -11.28 3.15
N LYS A 88 -5.90 -12.20 3.14
CA LYS A 88 -5.35 -12.86 1.95
C LYS A 88 -4.87 -11.85 0.89
N ILE A 89 -4.25 -10.76 1.35
CA ILE A 89 -3.69 -9.70 0.50
C ILE A 89 -2.67 -10.34 -0.43
N THR A 90 -2.78 -10.01 -1.71
CA THR A 90 -2.04 -10.70 -2.79
C THR A 90 -0.77 -9.97 -3.21
N ARG A 91 -0.63 -8.70 -2.82
CA ARG A 91 0.55 -7.86 -3.04
C ARG A 91 0.67 -6.87 -1.90
N ALA A 92 1.84 -6.78 -1.27
CA ALA A 92 2.07 -5.85 -0.18
C ALA A 92 3.32 -5.02 -0.49
N PHE A 93 3.20 -3.71 -0.34
CA PHE A 93 4.32 -2.78 -0.40
C PHE A 93 4.65 -2.27 1.00
N PHE A 94 5.90 -1.86 1.15
CA PHE A 94 6.44 -1.22 2.33
C PHE A 94 7.25 -0.02 1.88
N LEU A 95 6.96 1.16 2.42
CA LEU A 95 7.74 2.36 2.15
C LEU A 95 9.14 2.27 2.76
N ILE A 96 10.15 2.56 1.94
CA ILE A 96 11.54 2.67 2.32
C ILE A 96 12.07 4.05 1.89
N GLN A 97 12.96 4.58 2.72
CA GLN A 97 13.63 5.88 2.60
C GLN A 97 15.15 5.67 2.57
N ASP A 98 15.90 6.75 2.33
CA ASP A 98 17.37 6.73 2.44
C ASP A 98 17.81 6.07 3.77
N PRO A 99 18.68 5.03 3.73
CA PRO A 99 19.27 4.41 4.92
C PRO A 99 19.90 5.40 5.92
N PHE A 100 20.30 6.60 5.49
CA PHE A 100 20.82 7.65 6.34
C PHE A 100 19.79 8.15 7.36
N PHE A 101 18.55 8.40 6.92
CA PHE A 101 17.44 8.82 7.79
C PHE A 101 16.70 7.63 8.41
N CYS A 102 16.78 6.46 7.77
CA CYS A 102 15.95 5.30 8.08
C CYS A 102 16.71 4.12 8.72
N PRO A 103 16.58 3.90 10.06
CA PRO A 103 17.26 2.80 10.74
C PRO A 103 16.84 1.41 10.27
N TYR A 104 15.56 1.22 9.88
CA TYR A 104 15.03 -0.10 9.54
C TYR A 104 15.49 -0.61 8.15
N VAL A 105 15.83 0.31 7.25
CA VAL A 105 16.52 0.01 5.99
C VAL A 105 18.00 -0.26 6.27
N LYS A 106 18.68 0.67 6.95
CA LYS A 106 20.12 0.59 7.28
C LYS A 106 20.53 -0.66 8.05
N GLN A 107 19.70 -1.10 9.00
CA GLN A 107 19.94 -2.31 9.80
C GLN A 107 19.31 -3.57 9.18
N ASN A 108 18.71 -3.46 7.99
CA ASN A 108 18.09 -4.57 7.25
C ASN A 108 16.88 -5.20 7.99
N TRP A 109 16.30 -4.48 8.95
CA TRP A 109 15.12 -4.93 9.69
C TRP A 109 13.93 -5.18 8.76
N VAL A 110 13.77 -4.36 7.71
CA VAL A 110 12.73 -4.55 6.68
C VAL A 110 12.86 -5.90 5.95
N VAL A 111 14.09 -6.43 5.79
CA VAL A 111 14.30 -7.78 5.25
C VAL A 111 13.89 -8.83 6.29
N THR A 112 14.49 -8.74 7.48
CA THR A 112 14.39 -9.74 8.55
C THR A 112 12.97 -9.93 9.10
N TYR A 113 12.22 -8.83 9.25
CA TYR A 113 10.92 -8.82 9.92
C TYR A 113 9.72 -8.65 9.00
N TRP A 114 9.91 -8.10 7.80
CA TRP A 114 8.83 -7.95 6.81
C TRP A 114 9.01 -8.86 5.59
N LEU A 115 9.98 -8.58 4.72
CA LEU A 115 10.11 -9.22 3.41
C LEU A 115 10.21 -10.75 3.51
N ASP A 116 11.08 -11.27 4.37
CA ASP A 116 11.27 -12.72 4.55
C ASP A 116 10.14 -13.42 5.33
N LYS A 117 9.19 -12.64 5.86
CA LYS A 117 8.07 -13.12 6.68
C LYS A 117 6.71 -13.00 5.98
N LEU A 118 6.64 -12.32 4.83
CA LEU A 118 5.42 -12.22 4.02
C LEU A 118 4.88 -13.61 3.63
N PRO A 119 3.56 -13.82 3.61
CA PRO A 119 2.95 -15.09 3.17
C PRO A 119 3.36 -15.47 1.75
N SER A 120 3.55 -16.77 1.48
CA SER A 120 4.06 -17.25 0.19
C SER A 120 3.22 -16.77 -1.01
N ASN A 121 1.90 -16.67 -0.85
CA ASN A 121 0.93 -16.18 -1.83
C ASN A 121 0.85 -14.65 -1.96
N CYS A 122 1.55 -13.87 -1.12
CA CYS A 122 1.64 -12.42 -1.22
C CYS A 122 2.90 -12.02 -1.99
N GLU A 123 2.75 -11.26 -3.06
CA GLU A 123 3.85 -10.61 -3.74
C GLU A 123 4.41 -9.44 -2.91
N ALA A 124 5.71 -9.15 -3.05
CA ALA A 124 6.39 -8.11 -2.28
C ALA A 124 6.79 -6.95 -3.20
N GLY A 125 6.44 -5.73 -2.79
CA GLY A 125 6.89 -4.50 -3.41
C GLY A 125 7.64 -3.60 -2.41
N PHE A 126 8.51 -2.73 -2.90
CA PHE A 126 8.93 -1.56 -2.11
C PHE A 126 8.28 -0.32 -2.67
N VAL A 127 8.00 0.63 -1.78
CA VAL A 127 7.71 2.00 -2.17
C VAL A 127 8.96 2.80 -1.87
N LEU A 128 9.42 3.54 -2.86
CA LEU A 128 10.54 4.43 -2.72
C LEU A 128 9.95 5.81 -2.47
N ASP A 129 10.03 6.28 -1.23
CA ASP A 129 9.84 7.71 -0.94
C ASP A 129 10.92 8.45 -1.71
N THR A 130 10.51 9.24 -2.69
CA THR A 130 11.41 10.03 -3.53
C THR A 130 11.01 11.49 -3.55
N GLU A 131 10.41 11.93 -2.45
CA GLU A 131 10.03 13.32 -2.21
C GLU A 131 11.24 14.26 -2.21
N PRO A 132 11.03 15.55 -2.54
CA PRO A 132 12.06 16.59 -2.49
C PRO A 132 12.91 16.68 -1.21
N ASP A 133 12.31 16.39 -0.07
CA ASP A 133 12.90 16.47 1.26
C ASP A 133 13.37 15.12 1.83
N SER A 134 13.22 14.03 1.05
CA SER A 134 13.74 12.69 1.31
C SER A 134 14.87 12.25 0.32
N PRO A 135 15.96 13.03 0.14
CA PRO A 135 16.98 12.74 -0.86
C PRO A 135 17.85 11.52 -0.51
N TRP A 136 17.97 10.57 -1.46
CA TRP A 136 18.70 9.29 -1.35
C TRP A 136 20.24 9.39 -1.40
N ASN A 137 20.82 10.50 -0.93
CA ASN A 137 22.27 10.72 -0.96
C ASN A 137 22.86 11.15 0.40
N GLY A 138 22.10 10.99 1.50
CA GLY A 138 22.52 11.32 2.85
C GLY A 138 22.77 12.82 3.10
N SER A 139 22.34 13.69 2.18
CA SER A 139 22.47 15.15 2.30
C SER A 139 21.12 15.83 2.08
N PRO A 140 20.68 16.77 2.94
CA PRO A 140 19.41 17.51 2.77
C PRO A 140 19.42 18.48 1.55
N ASN A 141 20.47 18.43 0.74
CA ASN A 141 20.63 18.95 -0.62
C ASN A 141 21.97 18.37 -1.12
N PRO A 142 22.03 17.63 -2.24
CA PRO A 142 21.80 18.29 -3.52
C PRO A 142 21.03 17.45 -4.55
N TRP A 143 20.27 18.17 -5.35
CA TRP A 143 19.56 17.69 -6.53
C TRP A 143 20.50 17.28 -7.65
N THR A 144 20.27 16.09 -8.20
CA THR A 144 20.94 15.56 -9.39
C THR A 144 19.85 15.31 -10.44
N ALA A 145 20.09 15.80 -11.66
CA ALA A 145 19.18 15.56 -12.78
C ALA A 145 19.24 14.09 -13.22
N ILE A 146 18.16 13.59 -13.84
CA ILE A 146 18.02 12.21 -14.31
C ILE A 146 19.28 11.70 -15.03
N GLY A 147 19.84 10.60 -14.56
CA GLY A 147 21.05 9.98 -15.11
C GLY A 147 22.35 10.72 -14.81
N GLY A 148 22.35 11.67 -13.87
CA GLY A 148 23.55 12.30 -13.34
C GLY A 148 24.27 11.43 -12.30
N THR A 149 25.49 11.82 -11.92
CA THR A 149 26.20 11.19 -10.79
C THR A 149 25.39 11.38 -9.51
N ASN A 150 25.14 10.30 -8.77
CA ASN A 150 24.28 10.27 -7.57
C ASN A 150 22.81 10.64 -7.86
N ASP A 151 22.26 10.18 -8.99
CA ASP A 151 20.82 10.14 -9.24
C ASP A 151 20.10 9.43 -8.07
N MET A 152 19.15 10.12 -7.44
CA MET A 152 18.48 9.66 -6.22
C MET A 152 17.63 8.41 -6.45
N MET A 153 16.98 8.32 -7.61
CA MET A 153 16.21 7.13 -7.99
C MET A 153 17.13 5.94 -8.23
N GLU A 154 18.29 6.15 -8.86
CA GLU A 154 19.25 5.08 -9.09
C GLU A 154 19.82 4.54 -7.77
N LEU A 155 20.11 5.42 -6.81
CA LEU A 155 20.52 5.05 -5.45
C LEU A 155 19.42 4.25 -4.72
N ALA A 156 18.15 4.64 -4.89
CA ALA A 156 17.01 3.88 -4.37
C ALA A 156 16.92 2.48 -5.01
N PHE A 157 17.05 2.35 -6.34
CA PHE A 157 17.11 1.06 -7.04
C PHE A 157 18.29 0.19 -6.57
N GLN A 158 19.47 0.77 -6.35
CA GLN A 158 20.63 0.06 -5.79
C GLN A 158 20.34 -0.48 -4.39
N GLU A 159 19.62 0.27 -3.56
CA GLU A 159 19.21 -0.20 -2.23
C GLU A 159 18.18 -1.33 -2.31
N VAL A 160 17.20 -1.26 -3.24
CA VAL A 160 16.28 -2.40 -3.51
C VAL A 160 17.08 -3.66 -3.86
N VAL A 161 18.11 -3.56 -4.71
CA VAL A 161 18.98 -4.70 -5.05
C VAL A 161 19.78 -5.19 -3.84
N ARG A 162 20.29 -4.28 -3.01
CA ARG A 162 21.02 -4.63 -1.78
C ARG A 162 20.11 -5.40 -0.82
N LEU A 163 18.91 -4.90 -0.54
CA LEU A 163 17.91 -5.57 0.31
C LEU A 163 17.47 -6.91 -0.29
N ASN A 164 17.23 -6.97 -1.61
CA ASN A 164 16.95 -8.22 -2.33
C ASN A 164 18.11 -9.21 -2.23
N SER A 165 19.37 -8.78 -2.20
CA SER A 165 20.52 -9.69 -2.07
C SER A 165 20.57 -10.37 -0.69
N LEU A 166 20.06 -9.70 0.35
CA LEU A 166 20.03 -10.19 1.73
C LEU A 166 18.83 -11.11 2.03
N ALA A 167 17.70 -10.90 1.36
CA ALA A 167 16.48 -11.66 1.60
C ALA A 167 16.63 -13.14 1.22
N ILE A 168 16.09 -14.05 2.02
CA ILE A 168 16.24 -15.50 1.86
C ILE A 168 14.99 -16.14 1.24
N SER A 169 13.80 -15.63 1.58
CA SER A 169 12.49 -16.21 1.26
C SER A 169 11.82 -15.55 0.06
N LYS A 170 11.85 -14.21 0.01
CA LYS A 170 11.17 -13.42 -1.03
C LYS A 170 12.07 -12.33 -1.56
N LYS A 171 11.83 -11.95 -2.82
CA LYS A 171 12.42 -10.79 -3.47
C LYS A 171 11.30 -9.82 -3.81
N VAL A 172 11.62 -8.53 -3.79
CA VAL A 172 10.77 -7.47 -4.31
C VAL A 172 10.72 -7.57 -5.83
N THR A 173 9.50 -7.63 -6.37
CA THR A 173 9.20 -7.79 -7.81
C THR A 173 8.41 -6.64 -8.40
N CYS A 174 8.03 -5.65 -7.59
CA CYS A 174 7.32 -4.46 -8.01
C CYS A 174 7.77 -3.24 -7.19
N ILE A 175 7.70 -2.05 -7.78
CA ILE A 175 8.17 -0.81 -7.15
C ILE A 175 7.09 0.27 -7.26
N GLY A 176 6.58 0.73 -6.12
CA GLY A 176 5.88 2.00 -6.04
C GLY A 176 6.87 3.13 -5.84
N PHE A 177 6.47 4.33 -6.21
CA PHE A 177 7.21 5.54 -5.92
C PHE A 177 6.25 6.54 -5.30
N ASP A 178 6.56 6.97 -4.09
CA ASP A 178 5.97 8.15 -3.49
C ASP A 178 6.73 9.37 -4.04
N THR A 179 5.96 10.31 -4.59
CA THR A 179 6.42 11.53 -5.27
C THR A 179 5.46 12.67 -5.03
N GLU A 180 5.02 12.79 -3.78
CA GLU A 180 4.30 13.96 -3.37
C GLU A 180 5.21 15.20 -3.44
N ASN A 181 4.60 16.38 -3.30
CA ASN A 181 5.35 17.63 -3.14
C ASN A 181 6.27 18.11 -4.28
N LEU A 182 6.13 17.62 -5.53
CA LEU A 182 6.88 18.04 -6.75
C LEU A 182 7.00 19.57 -7.02
N TYR A 183 6.23 20.40 -6.31
CA TYR A 183 6.20 21.87 -6.46
C TYR A 183 6.53 22.66 -5.17
N LEU A 184 6.88 22.01 -4.05
CA LEU A 184 7.22 22.74 -2.83
C LEU A 184 8.48 23.63 -3.04
N GLY A 185 8.34 24.92 -2.74
CA GLY A 185 9.45 25.88 -2.76
C GLY A 185 9.91 26.35 -4.14
N GLY A 186 9.23 25.99 -5.23
CA GLY A 186 9.63 26.38 -6.60
C GLY A 186 10.83 25.61 -7.15
N VAL A 187 11.18 24.48 -6.52
CA VAL A 187 12.01 23.46 -7.13
C VAL A 187 11.26 22.90 -8.35
N LYS A 188 11.98 22.61 -9.43
CA LYS A 188 11.37 21.99 -10.61
C LYS A 188 11.16 20.50 -10.35
N ASP A 189 10.06 19.98 -10.89
CA ASP A 189 9.86 18.55 -11.15
C ASP A 189 11.19 17.90 -11.58
N THR A 190 11.54 16.82 -10.88
CA THR A 190 12.72 15.98 -11.16
C THR A 190 12.73 15.43 -12.58
N GLY A 191 11.56 15.40 -13.21
CA GLY A 191 11.30 14.89 -14.54
C GLY A 191 10.96 13.40 -14.53
N TYR A 192 10.99 12.71 -13.39
CA TYR A 192 10.72 11.27 -13.35
C TYR A 192 9.27 10.95 -13.75
N SER A 193 8.33 11.84 -13.40
CA SER A 193 6.91 11.84 -13.80
C SER A 193 6.69 11.87 -15.33
N THR A 194 7.67 12.36 -16.10
CA THR A 194 7.56 12.56 -17.55
C THR A 194 7.73 11.27 -18.34
N LYS A 195 7.49 11.33 -19.65
CA LYS A 195 7.77 10.24 -20.58
C LYS A 195 9.23 9.76 -20.56
N ASP A 196 10.17 10.70 -20.50
CA ASP A 196 11.61 10.40 -20.48
C ASP A 196 12.01 9.80 -19.12
N GLY A 197 11.44 10.32 -18.03
CA GLY A 197 11.56 9.75 -16.69
C GLY A 197 11.01 8.32 -16.58
N SER A 198 9.79 8.09 -17.07
CA SER A 198 9.15 6.76 -17.14
C SER A 198 9.97 5.76 -17.96
N SER A 199 10.58 6.23 -19.06
CA SER A 199 11.48 5.43 -19.89
C SER A 199 12.79 5.10 -19.15
N TRP A 200 13.33 6.06 -18.41
CA TRP A 200 14.52 5.89 -17.59
C TRP A 200 14.27 4.94 -16.40
N ILE A 201 13.13 5.04 -15.71
CA ILE A 201 12.72 4.10 -14.64
C ILE A 201 12.57 2.68 -15.19
N THR A 202 11.94 2.54 -16.35
CA THR A 202 11.81 1.24 -17.01
C THR A 202 13.19 0.63 -17.31
N LYS A 203 14.15 1.45 -17.73
CA LYS A 203 15.55 1.03 -17.91
C LYS A 203 16.21 0.67 -16.57
N MET A 204 16.02 1.44 -15.50
CA MET A 204 16.57 1.11 -14.17
C MET A 204 16.01 -0.22 -13.65
N PHE A 205 14.70 -0.43 -13.77
CA PHE A 205 14.05 -1.68 -13.39
C PHE A 205 14.65 -2.87 -14.16
N GLN A 206 14.84 -2.76 -15.48
CA GLN A 206 15.50 -3.79 -16.29
C GLN A 206 16.98 -4.01 -15.94
N THR A 207 17.68 -2.96 -15.50
CA THR A 207 19.11 -3.00 -15.14
C THR A 207 19.33 -3.64 -13.78
N TYR A 208 18.55 -3.23 -12.78
CA TYR A 208 18.72 -3.59 -11.37
C TYR A 208 17.89 -4.82 -10.96
N LEU A 209 16.75 -5.08 -11.61
CA LEU A 209 15.91 -6.28 -11.40
C LEU A 209 15.82 -7.14 -12.67
N PRO A 210 16.94 -7.63 -13.22
CA PRO A 210 16.96 -8.38 -14.48
C PRO A 210 16.14 -9.67 -14.38
N GLY A 211 15.27 -9.89 -15.37
CA GLY A 211 14.37 -11.05 -15.42
C GLY A 211 13.05 -10.90 -14.65
N VAL A 212 12.90 -9.83 -13.86
CA VAL A 212 11.60 -9.45 -13.27
C VAL A 212 10.78 -8.67 -14.32
N PRO A 213 9.50 -8.99 -14.55
CA PRO A 213 8.63 -8.16 -15.40
C PRO A 213 8.55 -6.74 -14.85
N VAL A 214 8.77 -5.73 -15.70
CA VAL A 214 8.67 -4.31 -15.32
C VAL A 214 7.29 -4.05 -14.71
N ASP A 215 7.23 -3.65 -13.44
CA ASP A 215 5.98 -3.52 -12.69
C ASP A 215 6.05 -2.37 -11.66
N TRP A 216 5.94 -1.14 -12.14
CA TRP A 216 6.07 0.07 -11.31
C TRP A 216 4.90 1.06 -11.45
N GLY A 217 4.75 2.00 -10.51
CA GLY A 217 3.70 3.05 -10.53
C GLY A 217 3.95 4.16 -9.53
N TRP A 218 3.14 5.23 -9.59
CA TRP A 218 3.33 6.49 -8.86
C TRP A 218 2.18 6.78 -7.90
N ALA A 219 2.52 7.23 -6.69
CA ALA A 219 1.69 8.15 -5.94
C ALA A 219 2.14 9.58 -6.26
N SER A 220 1.55 10.13 -7.32
CA SER A 220 1.55 11.57 -7.56
C SER A 220 0.28 11.93 -8.34
N GLY A 221 -0.54 12.76 -7.70
CA GLY A 221 -1.90 13.00 -8.15
C GLY A 221 -2.00 13.74 -9.48
N ARG A 222 -2.80 13.16 -10.39
CA ARG A 222 -3.76 13.80 -11.33
C ARG A 222 -3.87 13.04 -12.66
N ILE A 223 -4.48 11.85 -12.64
CA ILE A 223 -5.20 11.40 -13.85
C ILE A 223 -6.35 12.40 -14.10
N GLY A 224 -6.15 13.28 -15.10
CA GLY A 224 -7.16 14.22 -15.58
C GLY A 224 -6.93 15.71 -15.30
N GLY A 225 -5.80 16.09 -14.66
CA GLY A 225 -5.48 17.49 -14.38
C GLY A 225 -4.65 18.20 -15.47
N ASP A 226 -3.60 17.52 -15.97
CA ASP A 226 -2.76 18.00 -17.06
C ASP A 226 -2.65 16.90 -18.12
N SER A 227 -3.15 17.17 -19.32
CA SER A 227 -3.16 16.23 -20.45
C SER A 227 -1.79 16.03 -21.10
N THR A 228 -0.73 16.67 -20.58
CA THR A 228 0.65 16.53 -21.05
C THR A 228 1.50 15.54 -20.22
N LEU A 229 1.01 15.11 -19.06
CA LEU A 229 1.64 14.05 -18.25
C LEU A 229 1.39 12.67 -18.86
N ASP A 230 2.22 12.31 -19.84
CA ASP A 230 2.33 10.95 -20.37
C ASP A 230 2.98 10.03 -19.33
N ILE A 231 2.16 9.51 -18.41
CA ILE A 231 2.57 8.56 -17.35
C ILE A 231 3.09 7.21 -17.86
N GLY A 232 3.24 7.04 -19.18
CA GLY A 232 4.34 6.29 -19.79
C GLY A 232 4.41 4.78 -19.56
N GLY A 233 3.42 4.18 -18.89
CA GLY A 233 3.42 2.77 -18.49
C GLY A 233 3.26 2.49 -17.00
N ALA A 234 3.05 3.53 -16.17
CA ALA A 234 2.72 3.39 -14.74
C ALA A 234 1.52 2.45 -14.52
N ARG A 235 1.65 1.49 -13.60
CA ARG A 235 0.64 0.46 -13.30
C ARG A 235 -0.12 0.66 -12.00
N TYR A 236 0.28 1.59 -11.16
CA TYR A 236 -0.43 1.96 -9.94
C TYR A 236 -0.76 3.45 -10.03
N PRO A 237 -1.71 3.87 -10.89
CA PRO A 237 -2.15 5.25 -10.87
C PRO A 237 -3.00 5.49 -9.63
N GLU A 238 -2.66 6.54 -8.90
CA GLU A 238 -3.54 7.11 -7.89
C GLU A 238 -4.84 7.59 -8.56
N ILE A 239 -5.97 7.03 -8.12
CA ILE A 239 -7.29 7.35 -8.67
C ILE A 239 -7.98 8.43 -7.82
N TYR A 240 -7.67 8.50 -6.52
CA TYR A 240 -8.40 9.36 -5.60
C TYR A 240 -7.63 9.66 -4.32
N TRP A 241 -7.45 10.96 -4.04
CA TRP A 241 -7.01 11.47 -2.75
C TRP A 241 -8.21 11.87 -1.88
N VAL A 242 -8.28 11.31 -0.67
CA VAL A 242 -9.40 11.46 0.27
C VAL A 242 -9.62 12.90 0.75
N GLY A 243 -8.56 13.71 0.83
CA GLY A 243 -8.64 15.09 1.32
C GLY A 243 -9.09 16.13 0.29
N GLU A 244 -8.76 15.98 -1.01
CA GLU A 244 -8.65 17.14 -1.92
C GLU A 244 -9.67 17.27 -3.04
N THR A 245 -10.47 16.26 -3.35
CA THR A 245 -11.36 16.30 -4.54
C THR A 245 -12.51 17.31 -4.46
N SER A 246 -12.69 18.00 -3.32
CA SER A 246 -13.57 19.16 -3.27
C SER A 246 -12.90 20.40 -3.87
N PRO A 247 -13.61 21.20 -4.70
CA PRO A 247 -13.11 22.49 -5.17
C PRO A 247 -12.71 23.46 -4.04
N ALA A 248 -13.29 23.28 -2.85
CA ALA A 248 -13.00 24.10 -1.67
C ALA A 248 -11.68 23.73 -0.97
N CYS A 249 -11.12 22.53 -1.18
CA CYS A 249 -9.76 22.19 -0.74
C CYS A 249 -8.69 22.63 -1.76
N ASN A 250 -8.96 22.51 -3.07
CA ASN A 250 -8.06 23.02 -4.12
C ASN A 250 -7.76 24.53 -4.02
N ILE A 251 -8.66 25.33 -3.42
CA ILE A 251 -8.47 26.78 -3.25
C ILE A 251 -7.49 27.12 -2.12
N ALA A 252 -7.22 26.20 -1.19
CA ALA A 252 -6.55 26.51 0.07
C ALA A 252 -5.21 25.79 0.33
N GLY A 253 -4.75 24.93 -0.59
CA GLY A 253 -3.38 24.41 -0.59
C GLY A 253 -3.07 23.39 0.52
N GLY A 254 -4.01 22.52 0.85
CA GLY A 254 -3.85 21.45 1.83
C GLY A 254 -3.93 21.90 3.31
N GLY A 255 -4.46 21.04 4.17
CA GLY A 255 -4.53 21.25 5.62
C GLY A 255 -5.79 21.95 6.14
N ASP A 256 -5.66 22.69 7.25
CA ASP A 256 -6.76 23.11 8.14
C ASP A 256 -7.90 23.88 7.46
N ALA A 257 -7.66 24.51 6.31
CA ALA A 257 -8.71 25.18 5.54
C ALA A 257 -9.82 24.22 5.07
N CYS A 258 -9.51 22.94 4.85
CA CYS A 258 -10.51 21.91 4.59
C CYS A 258 -11.51 21.76 5.75
N SER A 259 -11.19 22.15 6.99
CA SER A 259 -12.16 22.15 8.11
C SER A 259 -13.39 23.03 7.89
N SER A 260 -13.28 24.07 7.05
CA SER A 260 -14.41 24.90 6.63
C SER A 260 -15.12 24.37 5.38
N ALA A 261 -14.39 23.64 4.53
CA ALA A 261 -14.91 22.95 3.35
C ALA A 261 -15.65 21.63 3.68
N GLN A 262 -15.40 21.06 4.87
CA GLN A 262 -15.92 19.77 5.32
C GLN A 262 -17.46 19.64 5.23
N ASN A 263 -18.24 20.73 5.22
CA ASN A 263 -19.69 20.61 5.06
C ASN A 263 -20.18 20.27 3.62
N GLY A 264 -19.27 20.11 2.64
CA GLY A 264 -19.66 19.91 1.23
C GLY A 264 -18.78 18.97 0.40
N THR A 265 -17.82 18.24 1.00
CA THR A 265 -17.04 17.23 0.26
C THR A 265 -17.85 15.94 0.09
N ASP A 266 -17.60 15.16 -0.98
CA ASP A 266 -18.26 13.86 -1.14
C ASP A 266 -17.91 12.90 0.01
N TYR A 267 -16.69 12.99 0.55
CA TYR A 267 -16.25 12.33 1.77
C TYR A 267 -17.17 12.64 2.96
N CYS A 268 -17.34 13.90 3.32
CA CYS A 268 -18.12 14.29 4.51
C CYS A 268 -19.62 14.11 4.32
N THR A 269 -20.12 14.29 3.10
CA THR A 269 -21.55 14.09 2.81
C THR A 269 -21.93 12.62 2.63
N SER A 270 -20.96 11.73 2.38
CA SER A 270 -21.14 10.27 2.21
C SER A 270 -20.51 9.45 3.34
N LEU A 271 -20.29 10.07 4.50
CA LEU A 271 -19.67 9.46 5.67
C LEU A 271 -20.32 8.10 5.99
N ASN A 272 -19.54 7.03 5.91
CA ASN A 272 -19.95 5.64 6.15
C ASN A 272 -21.06 5.09 5.19
N ASP A 273 -21.38 5.78 4.09
CA ASP A 273 -22.26 5.29 3.02
C ASP A 273 -21.45 4.97 1.76
N VAL A 274 -21.05 3.69 1.67
CA VAL A 274 -20.32 3.12 0.53
C VAL A 274 -21.04 3.34 -0.81
N ASN A 275 -22.37 3.27 -0.84
CA ASN A 275 -23.12 3.42 -2.09
C ASN A 275 -23.12 4.87 -2.56
N LYS A 276 -23.32 5.81 -1.63
CA LYS A 276 -23.27 7.23 -1.95
C LYS A 276 -21.87 7.65 -2.38
N LEU A 277 -20.83 7.17 -1.69
CA LEU A 277 -19.44 7.38 -2.06
C LEU A 277 -19.12 6.91 -3.50
N LEU A 278 -19.55 5.69 -3.84
CA LEU A 278 -19.37 5.10 -5.18
C LEU A 278 -20.36 5.64 -6.23
N SER A 279 -21.33 6.47 -5.85
CA SER A 279 -22.14 7.26 -6.79
C SER A 279 -21.51 8.62 -7.15
N GLY A 280 -20.53 9.06 -6.36
CA GLY A 280 -19.81 10.33 -6.53
C GLY A 280 -18.56 10.24 -7.42
N PRO A 281 -17.60 11.18 -7.27
CA PRO A 281 -16.38 11.24 -8.08
C PRO A 281 -15.54 9.96 -8.05
N ILE A 282 -15.48 9.24 -6.91
CA ILE A 282 -14.76 7.96 -6.81
C ILE A 282 -15.30 6.95 -7.81
N GLY A 283 -16.62 6.80 -7.87
CA GLY A 283 -17.26 5.86 -8.79
C GLY A 283 -17.07 6.25 -10.25
N ASN A 284 -17.05 7.54 -10.55
CA ASN A 284 -16.75 8.05 -11.90
C ASN A 284 -15.28 7.81 -12.29
N ALA A 285 -14.35 7.96 -11.36
CA ALA A 285 -12.93 7.70 -11.58
C ALA A 285 -12.65 6.20 -11.75
N LEU A 286 -13.26 5.34 -10.91
CA LEU A 286 -13.21 3.88 -11.06
C LEU A 286 -13.84 3.41 -12.37
N LYS A 287 -14.98 3.99 -12.76
CA LYS A 287 -15.61 3.70 -14.05
C LYS A 287 -14.64 4.04 -15.20
N SER A 288 -14.10 5.25 -15.21
CA SER A 288 -13.13 5.72 -16.22
C SER A 288 -11.88 4.85 -16.29
N PHE A 289 -11.37 4.40 -15.13
CA PHE A 289 -10.27 3.44 -15.06
C PHE A 289 -10.65 2.08 -15.65
N SER A 290 -11.83 1.56 -15.32
CA SER A 290 -12.33 0.26 -15.77
C SER A 290 -12.69 0.20 -17.28
N GLU A 291 -13.05 1.35 -17.86
CA GLU A 291 -13.33 1.53 -19.29
C GLU A 291 -12.06 1.81 -20.10
N SER A 292 -10.95 2.18 -19.45
CA SER A 292 -9.64 2.40 -20.12
C SER A 292 -8.89 1.09 -20.38
N ASN A 293 -8.73 0.75 -21.66
CA ASN A 293 -7.93 -0.42 -22.08
C ASN A 293 -6.45 -0.35 -21.65
N GLN A 294 -5.89 0.84 -21.43
CA GLN A 294 -4.52 0.99 -20.92
C GLN A 294 -4.41 0.61 -19.44
N ASN A 295 -5.51 0.76 -18.69
CA ASN A 295 -5.53 0.62 -17.23
C ASN A 295 -5.87 -0.81 -16.75
N GLN A 296 -6.37 -1.69 -17.63
CA GLN A 296 -6.72 -3.07 -17.30
C GLN A 296 -5.55 -3.93 -16.76
N GLN A 297 -4.30 -3.50 -16.98
CA GLN A 297 -3.12 -4.14 -16.39
C GLN A 297 -2.75 -3.58 -15.02
N GLY A 298 -3.21 -2.37 -14.67
CA GLY A 298 -2.86 -1.68 -13.44
C GLY A 298 -3.67 -2.12 -12.22
N TRP A 299 -3.45 -1.40 -11.11
CA TRP A 299 -4.21 -1.48 -9.87
C TRP A 299 -4.85 -0.13 -9.60
N ALA A 300 -6.15 -0.11 -9.32
CA ALA A 300 -6.85 1.09 -8.90
C ALA A 300 -6.40 1.49 -7.49
N MET A 301 -5.70 2.61 -7.35
CA MET A 301 -5.12 3.03 -6.07
C MET A 301 -5.94 4.11 -5.38
N PHE A 302 -6.30 3.86 -4.12
CA PHE A 302 -6.99 4.81 -3.24
C PHE A 302 -6.06 5.23 -2.11
N SER A 303 -5.71 6.51 -2.03
CA SER A 303 -5.17 7.07 -0.78
C SER A 303 -6.23 6.95 0.33
N VAL A 304 -5.80 6.69 1.56
CA VAL A 304 -6.66 6.71 2.75
C VAL A 304 -6.17 7.69 3.82
N GLU A 305 -5.49 8.75 3.38
CA GLU A 305 -5.06 9.89 4.20
C GLU A 305 -6.18 10.57 4.97
N LYS A 306 -5.88 10.92 6.22
CA LYS A 306 -6.64 11.96 6.94
C LYS A 306 -5.71 12.91 7.70
N TRP A 307 -5.39 14.02 7.06
CA TRP A 307 -4.64 15.11 7.66
C TRP A 307 -5.47 15.93 8.67
N THR A 308 -5.60 15.46 9.92
CA THR A 308 -6.03 16.29 11.04
C THR A 308 -4.86 16.97 11.73
N LYS A 309 -4.53 18.19 11.29
CA LYS A 309 -3.64 19.08 12.05
C LYS A 309 -4.34 19.48 13.37
N GLY A 310 -3.60 19.37 14.48
CA GLY A 310 -3.87 20.13 15.70
C GLY A 310 -4.93 19.65 16.70
N THR A 311 -5.81 18.68 16.42
CA THR A 311 -6.86 18.27 17.40
C THR A 311 -6.46 17.15 18.36
N GLY A 312 -5.46 16.32 17.99
CA GLY A 312 -5.01 15.17 18.80
C GLY A 312 -5.94 13.95 18.74
N GLU A 313 -6.99 14.01 17.92
CA GLU A 313 -7.79 12.84 17.56
C GLU A 313 -6.92 11.95 16.68
N CYS A 314 -6.49 10.81 17.22
CA CYS A 314 -5.59 9.93 16.49
C CYS A 314 -6.35 9.23 15.36
N VAL A 315 -6.02 9.59 14.12
CA VAL A 315 -5.95 8.59 13.04
C VAL A 315 -4.96 7.51 13.54
N ALA A 316 -5.36 6.24 13.50
CA ALA A 316 -5.00 5.33 14.60
C ALA A 316 -3.50 5.14 14.87
N SER A 317 -3.20 4.84 16.13
CA SER A 317 -1.85 4.58 16.60
C SER A 317 -1.89 3.33 17.47
N TYR A 318 -0.85 2.49 17.32
CA TYR A 318 -0.84 1.10 17.78
C TYR A 318 -1.10 0.97 19.29
N ASN A 319 -1.92 -0.04 19.64
CA ASN A 319 -2.25 -0.39 21.03
C ASN A 319 -1.07 -1.02 21.80
N THR A 320 0.01 -1.32 21.09
CA THR A 320 1.18 -2.09 21.56
C THR A 320 2.50 -1.33 21.38
N ASP A 321 2.47 -0.12 20.81
CA ASP A 321 3.64 0.75 20.79
C ASP A 321 4.03 1.05 22.24
N LEU A 322 5.24 0.61 22.61
CA LEU A 322 5.96 1.17 23.75
C LEU A 322 6.31 2.62 23.38
N VAL A 323 5.57 3.54 23.99
CA VAL A 323 5.78 4.98 23.90
C VAL A 323 6.62 5.39 25.11
N ASP A 324 7.78 5.97 24.85
CA ASP A 324 8.60 6.59 25.91
C ASP A 324 7.84 7.80 26.46
N ALA A 325 7.92 8.06 27.77
CA ALA A 325 7.16 9.13 28.42
C ALA A 325 7.24 10.52 27.76
N PRO A 326 8.38 10.95 27.18
CA PRO A 326 8.46 12.24 26.48
C PRO A 326 7.68 12.30 25.16
N ASP A 327 7.33 11.14 24.58
CA ASP A 327 6.60 11.00 23.31
C ASP A 327 5.08 10.80 23.52
N MET A 328 4.57 10.87 24.76
CA MET A 328 3.13 10.73 25.04
C MET A 328 2.32 11.93 24.55
N ILE A 329 1.14 11.65 23.97
CA ILE A 329 0.25 12.65 23.38
C ILE A 329 -0.86 13.04 24.38
N PRO A 330 -1.13 14.34 24.63
CA PRO A 330 -2.25 14.76 25.45
C PRO A 330 -3.60 14.22 24.97
N LYS A 331 -4.52 13.97 25.89
CA LYS A 331 -5.86 13.38 25.70
C LYS A 331 -5.90 11.91 25.23
N VAL A 332 -4.74 11.30 24.95
CA VAL A 332 -4.66 9.87 24.63
C VAL A 332 -4.63 9.05 25.92
N LYS A 333 -5.31 7.89 25.92
CA LYS A 333 -5.28 6.94 27.03
C LYS A 333 -4.07 5.99 26.89
N TYR A 334 -3.44 5.69 28.01
CA TYR A 334 -2.20 4.92 28.15
C TYR A 334 -2.28 3.98 29.35
N THR A 335 -1.43 2.95 29.36
CA THR A 335 -1.19 2.02 30.46
C THR A 335 0.32 1.99 30.75
N ILE A 336 0.73 2.21 32.00
CA ILE A 336 2.16 2.21 32.37
C ILE A 336 2.74 0.81 32.17
N VAL A 337 3.86 0.68 31.44
CA VAL A 337 4.63 -0.58 31.32
C VAL A 337 5.82 -0.58 32.25
N SER A 338 6.55 0.54 32.31
CA SER A 338 7.66 0.74 33.23
C SER A 338 7.68 2.18 33.71
N SER A 339 7.91 2.39 35.01
CA SER A 339 7.96 3.76 35.56
C SER A 339 9.27 4.46 35.20
N GLY A 340 10.37 3.72 35.02
CA GLY A 340 11.69 4.28 34.75
C GLY A 340 12.06 5.36 35.77
N THR A 341 12.53 6.51 35.28
CA THR A 341 12.68 7.76 36.06
C THR A 341 11.47 8.70 35.96
N THR A 342 10.40 8.30 35.26
CA THR A 342 9.22 9.11 35.00
C THR A 342 8.24 9.11 36.18
N ASN A 343 7.58 10.25 36.39
CA ASN A 343 6.43 10.37 37.26
C ASN A 343 5.16 10.60 36.44
N PHE A 344 4.40 9.52 36.19
CA PHE A 344 3.17 9.54 35.41
C PHE A 344 1.99 10.22 36.14
N ILE A 345 2.08 10.44 37.46
CA ILE A 345 1.05 11.18 38.21
C ILE A 345 0.99 12.64 37.72
N LEU A 346 2.14 13.21 37.31
CA LEU A 346 2.21 14.58 36.78
C LEU A 346 1.48 14.75 35.43
N CYS A 347 1.27 13.66 34.69
CA CYS A 347 0.55 13.66 33.42
C CYS A 347 -0.80 12.92 33.49
N GLY A 348 -1.40 12.80 34.67
CA GLY A 348 -2.79 12.35 34.83
C GLY A 348 -3.00 10.92 35.32
N ALA A 349 -1.93 10.16 35.62
CA ALA A 349 -2.08 8.84 36.22
C ALA A 349 -2.50 8.91 37.69
N SER A 350 -3.39 8.00 38.11
CA SER A 350 -3.80 7.86 39.51
C SER A 350 -2.72 7.25 40.41
N SER A 351 -1.74 6.56 39.81
CA SER A 351 -0.57 5.99 40.48
C SER A 351 0.61 5.90 39.50
N ASN A 352 1.84 5.80 40.01
CA ASN A 352 3.05 5.64 39.20
C ASN A 352 3.48 4.17 39.04
N ILE A 353 2.53 3.22 39.11
CA ILE A 353 2.78 1.76 39.13
C ILE A 353 2.46 1.17 37.74
N PRO A 354 3.29 0.26 37.19
CA PRO A 354 2.96 -0.49 35.98
C PRO A 354 1.58 -1.17 36.04
N GLY A 355 0.86 -1.15 34.92
CA GLY A 355 -0.54 -1.56 34.82
C GLY A 355 -1.56 -0.44 35.12
N THR A 356 -1.13 0.72 35.63
CA THR A 356 -2.05 1.86 35.83
C THR A 356 -2.48 2.43 34.47
N GLU A 357 -3.79 2.46 34.22
CA GLU A 357 -4.37 3.17 33.09
C GLU A 357 -4.61 4.65 33.41
N PHE A 358 -4.39 5.53 32.43
CA PHE A 358 -4.64 6.97 32.56
C PHE A 358 -4.83 7.65 31.21
N THR A 359 -5.46 8.82 31.20
CA THR A 359 -5.46 9.72 30.03
C THR A 359 -4.37 10.76 30.23
N ALA A 360 -3.38 10.80 29.33
CA ALA A 360 -2.27 11.73 29.43
C ALA A 360 -2.76 13.18 29.34
N THR A 361 -2.40 14.02 30.29
CA THR A 361 -2.66 15.48 30.23
C THR A 361 -1.54 16.23 29.52
N ALA A 362 -0.33 15.67 29.50
CA ALA A 362 0.88 16.18 28.86
C ALA A 362 1.88 15.02 28.61
N PRO A 363 2.90 15.19 27.75
CA PRO A 363 4.10 14.36 27.80
C PRO A 363 4.80 14.49 29.17
N SER A 364 5.62 13.51 29.55
CA SER A 364 6.32 13.52 30.85
C SER A 364 7.80 13.16 30.69
N ALA A 365 8.67 13.82 31.46
CA ALA A 365 10.11 13.57 31.38
C ALA A 365 10.50 12.21 31.99
N GLY A 366 11.66 11.69 31.58
CA GLY A 366 12.26 10.47 32.11
C GLY A 366 12.24 9.28 31.14
N THR A 367 12.60 8.11 31.65
CA THR A 367 12.76 6.86 30.88
C THR A 367 11.64 5.85 31.10
N GLY A 368 10.52 6.26 31.69
CA GLY A 368 9.34 5.42 31.80
C GLY A 368 8.71 5.16 30.43
N GLN A 369 8.05 4.01 30.29
CA GLN A 369 7.40 3.60 29.06
C GLN A 369 5.95 3.21 29.34
N VAL A 370 5.07 3.51 28.38
CA VAL A 370 3.65 3.18 28.41
C VAL A 370 3.26 2.43 27.14
N THR A 371 2.20 1.62 27.21
CA THR A 371 1.45 1.22 26.02
C THR A 371 0.27 2.15 25.84
N LYS A 372 -0.06 2.48 24.59
CA LYS A 372 -1.27 3.25 24.28
C LYS A 372 -2.50 2.38 24.49
N SER A 373 -3.40 2.78 25.39
CA SER A 373 -4.59 2.00 25.75
C SER A 373 -5.80 2.50 24.98
N ALA A 374 -6.29 1.65 24.08
CA ALA A 374 -7.42 1.85 23.18
C ALA A 374 -7.17 2.78 21.98
N ILE A 375 -6.97 2.13 20.82
CA ILE A 375 -7.96 2.10 19.73
C ILE A 375 -8.61 3.46 19.47
N CYS A 376 -8.03 4.18 18.52
CA CYS A 376 -8.82 4.90 17.54
C CYS A 376 -8.89 4.03 16.28
N GLY A 377 -9.33 2.78 16.42
CA GLY A 377 -9.30 1.72 15.38
C GLY A 377 -10.33 1.93 14.29
N LEU A 378 -10.30 3.14 13.76
CA LEU A 378 -11.19 3.75 12.81
C LEU A 378 -10.25 4.16 11.67
N LEU A 379 -10.30 3.40 10.57
CA LEU A 379 -9.66 3.84 9.35
C LEU A 379 -10.50 5.00 8.83
N ASP A 380 -10.01 6.24 8.93
CA ASP A 380 -10.78 7.42 8.49
C ASP A 380 -10.58 7.68 6.99
N ALA A 381 -10.75 6.62 6.20
CA ALA A 381 -10.57 6.62 4.74
C ALA A 381 -11.73 7.34 4.03
N PHE A 382 -12.97 7.04 4.43
CA PHE A 382 -14.18 7.68 3.89
C PHE A 382 -15.21 7.87 5.00
N GLY A 383 -14.72 8.39 6.12
CA GLY A 383 -15.34 8.35 7.43
C GLY A 383 -14.85 7.21 8.31
N ILE A 384 -15.38 7.18 9.52
CA ILE A 384 -15.04 6.26 10.61
C ILE A 384 -15.44 4.83 10.22
N TRP A 385 -14.50 4.07 9.64
CA TRP A 385 -14.73 2.70 9.20
C TRP A 385 -14.25 1.67 10.22
N ASP A 386 -15.09 0.65 10.44
CA ASP A 386 -14.70 -0.63 11.02
C ASP A 386 -14.33 -1.65 9.93
N GLU A 387 -13.89 -2.85 10.34
CA GLU A 387 -13.44 -3.89 9.41
C GLU A 387 -14.55 -4.31 8.43
N SER A 388 -15.81 -4.33 8.90
CA SER A 388 -16.98 -4.69 8.12
C SER A 388 -17.33 -3.64 7.06
N THR A 389 -17.18 -2.36 7.38
CA THR A 389 -17.44 -1.25 6.46
C THR A 389 -16.40 -1.23 5.34
N PHE A 390 -15.12 -1.45 5.68
CA PHE A 390 -14.04 -1.57 4.72
C PHE A 390 -14.19 -2.79 3.79
N ASP A 391 -14.54 -3.97 4.34
CA ASP A 391 -14.84 -5.16 3.53
C ASP A 391 -16.05 -4.93 2.61
N THR A 392 -17.08 -4.21 3.09
CA THR A 392 -18.26 -3.85 2.29
C THR A 392 -17.87 -2.91 1.13
N PHE A 393 -16.98 -1.94 1.36
CA PHE A 393 -16.45 -1.09 0.30
C PHE A 393 -15.75 -1.89 -0.78
N LEU A 394 -14.79 -2.76 -0.42
CA LEU A 394 -14.06 -3.58 -1.38
C LEU A 394 -15.00 -4.49 -2.20
N ALA A 395 -15.93 -5.17 -1.52
CA ALA A 395 -16.93 -6.01 -2.18
C ALA A 395 -17.86 -5.20 -3.12
N THR A 396 -18.18 -3.95 -2.78
CA THR A 396 -19.02 -3.08 -3.62
C THR A 396 -18.24 -2.54 -4.83
N VAL A 397 -16.97 -2.16 -4.65
CA VAL A 397 -16.06 -1.81 -5.77
C VAL A 397 -15.94 -2.99 -6.73
N GLN A 398 -15.70 -4.19 -6.20
CA GLN A 398 -15.61 -5.43 -6.98
C GLN A 398 -16.89 -5.76 -7.76
N THR A 399 -18.06 -5.50 -7.17
CA THR A 399 -19.37 -5.78 -7.76
C THR A 399 -19.70 -4.76 -8.86
N ASN A 400 -19.50 -3.47 -8.59
CA ASN A 400 -19.88 -2.39 -9.51
C ASN A 400 -18.87 -2.19 -10.65
N TYR A 401 -17.59 -2.54 -10.42
CA TYR A 401 -16.50 -2.36 -11.37
C TYR A 401 -15.77 -3.69 -11.59
N SER A 402 -16.47 -4.68 -12.14
CA SER A 402 -15.94 -6.03 -12.39
C SER A 402 -14.70 -6.06 -13.31
N ASN A 403 -14.50 -5.03 -14.13
CA ASN A 403 -13.31 -4.79 -14.94
C ASN A 403 -12.11 -4.18 -14.15
N VAL A 404 -12.25 -4.01 -12.83
CA VAL A 404 -11.18 -3.60 -11.89
C VAL A 404 -10.79 -4.81 -11.03
N PRO A 405 -10.03 -5.78 -11.58
CA PRO A 405 -9.66 -7.01 -10.87
C PRO A 405 -8.63 -6.78 -9.76
N LYS A 406 -8.14 -5.54 -9.60
CA LYS A 406 -6.99 -5.16 -8.78
C LYS A 406 -7.22 -3.81 -8.10
N VAL A 407 -7.15 -3.78 -6.78
CA VAL A 407 -7.29 -2.56 -5.95
C VAL A 407 -6.07 -2.44 -5.03
N MET A 408 -5.50 -1.24 -4.94
CA MET A 408 -4.44 -0.86 -4.01
C MET A 408 -5.01 0.13 -2.98
N ILE A 409 -4.68 -0.05 -1.71
CA ILE A 409 -4.89 0.96 -0.67
C ILE A 409 -3.53 1.61 -0.38
N TYR A 410 -3.45 2.94 -0.41
CA TYR A 410 -2.25 3.78 -0.33
C TYR A 410 -2.28 4.67 0.93
N GLU A 411 -1.12 5.12 1.42
CA GLU A 411 -0.96 5.88 2.68
C GLU A 411 -1.58 5.19 3.91
N TRP A 412 -1.67 3.86 3.88
CA TRP A 412 -2.26 3.13 4.98
C TRP A 412 -1.26 3.02 6.14
N ASN A 413 -1.15 4.07 6.95
CA ASN A 413 -0.09 4.27 7.95
C ASN A 413 -0.18 3.41 9.24
N PHE A 414 -1.21 2.60 9.42
CA PHE A 414 -1.40 1.71 10.57
C PHE A 414 -2.48 0.66 10.28
N ILE A 415 -2.49 -0.47 10.99
CA ILE A 415 -3.65 -1.39 10.99
C ILE A 415 -4.36 -1.31 12.34
N PRO A 416 -5.70 -1.10 12.39
CA PRO A 416 -6.45 -1.13 13.63
C PRO A 416 -6.25 -2.46 14.38
N GLN A 417 -5.99 -2.42 15.69
CA GLN A 417 -5.75 -3.64 16.47
C GLN A 417 -6.90 -4.64 16.42
N GLY A 418 -8.15 -4.19 16.29
CA GLY A 418 -9.31 -5.05 16.15
C GLY A 418 -9.47 -5.70 14.77
N TRP A 419 -8.67 -5.29 13.79
CA TRP A 419 -8.65 -5.83 12.43
C TRP A 419 -7.55 -6.89 12.24
N ILE A 420 -6.68 -7.10 13.24
CA ILE A 420 -5.63 -8.13 13.28
C ILE A 420 -6.22 -9.39 13.91
#